data_AF-A0A9Q0J3S7-F1
#
_entry.id   AF-A0A9Q0J3S7-F1
#
_cell.length_a   1.000
_cell.length_b   1.000
_cell.length_c   1.000
_cell.angle_alpha   90.00
_cell.angle_beta   90.00
_cell.angle_gamma   90.00
#
_symmetry.space_group_name_H-M   'P 1'
#
loop_
_entity.id
_entity.type
_entity.pdbx_description
1 polymer ?
#
loop_
_entity_poly.entity_id
_entity_poly.type
_entity_poly.pdbx_seq_one_letter_code
_entity_poly.pdbx_strand_id
1 'polypeptide(L)'
;MAMQIANLMQSLVLAVLMLAIGSNAGGIAIYWGQNGNEGTLEETCATGNYEFVNIAFLATFGAGRNPMMNLAGHCDPYSKGCTGLSSNITSCQARGIKVMLSIGGGAGSYSLESPDDARQVAAYLWNNFLGGQQSSFRPLGPAVLDGIDFDIEGGTGLYWDDLARLAFSIMFGSNSTTTLLANTPLVRLAILNMLGGTGLPWFQPPRYSWDYLQLLRLQEVASFRCLI
;
A
#
# COMPACT_ATOMS: atom_id res chain seq x y z
N MET A 1 -32.49 -10.18 -44.15
CA MET A 1 -31.25 -11.00 -44.08
C MET A 1 -30.00 -10.15 -43.80
N ALA A 2 -29.66 -9.13 -44.59
CA ALA A 2 -28.45 -8.31 -44.36
C ALA A 2 -28.35 -7.65 -42.97
N MET A 3 -29.48 -7.14 -42.44
CA MET A 3 -29.51 -6.50 -41.11
C MET A 3 -29.25 -7.49 -39.94
N GLN A 4 -29.63 -8.76 -40.10
CA GLN A 4 -29.33 -9.79 -39.10
C GLN A 4 -27.85 -10.19 -39.11
N ILE A 5 -27.22 -10.21 -40.29
CA ILE A 5 -25.80 -10.52 -40.45
C ILE A 5 -24.93 -9.40 -39.85
N ALA A 6 -25.31 -8.13 -40.04
CA ALA A 6 -24.61 -6.98 -39.44
C ALA A 6 -24.64 -7.01 -37.90
N ASN A 7 -25.79 -7.33 -37.30
CA ASN A 7 -25.92 -7.44 -35.84
C ASN A 7 -25.09 -8.60 -35.28
N LEU A 8 -25.01 -9.73 -36.00
CA LEU A 8 -24.16 -10.86 -35.62
C LEU A 8 -22.67 -10.49 -35.66
N MET A 9 -22.25 -9.81 -36.73
CA MET A 9 -20.87 -9.34 -36.86
C MET A 9 -20.50 -8.33 -35.77
N GLN A 10 -21.40 -7.40 -35.44
CA GLN A 10 -21.16 -6.41 -34.39
C GLN A 10 -21.04 -7.05 -33.01
N SER A 11 -21.87 -8.06 -32.73
CA SER A 11 -21.83 -8.82 -31.48
C SER A 11 -20.52 -9.63 -31.36
N LEU A 12 -20.07 -10.23 -32.46
CA LEU A 12 -18.81 -10.98 -32.51
C LEU A 12 -17.60 -10.06 -32.31
N VAL A 13 -17.58 -8.88 -32.93
CA VAL A 13 -16.52 -7.88 -32.74
C VAL A 13 -16.47 -7.41 -31.28
N LEU A 14 -17.62 -7.17 -30.64
CA LEU A 14 -17.67 -6.81 -29.22
C LEU A 14 -17.11 -7.93 -28.33
N ALA A 15 -17.48 -9.18 -28.59
CA ALA A 15 -17.00 -10.33 -27.82
C ALA A 15 -15.48 -10.54 -27.96
N VAL A 16 -14.95 -10.41 -29.18
CA VAL A 16 -13.50 -10.48 -29.44
C VAL A 16 -12.76 -9.32 -28.77
N LEU A 17 -13.35 -8.11 -28.77
CA LEU A 17 -12.77 -6.96 -28.07
C LEU A 17 -12.72 -7.19 -26.56
N MET A 18 -13.78 -7.73 -25.95
CA MET A 18 -13.82 -8.04 -24.52
C MET A 18 -12.84 -9.16 -24.12
N LEU A 19 -12.55 -10.12 -25.02
CA LEU A 19 -11.54 -11.15 -24.79
C LEU A 19 -10.11 -10.63 -24.99
N ALA A 20 -9.91 -9.67 -25.89
CA ALA A 20 -8.64 -9.01 -26.12
C ALA A 20 -8.28 -8.02 -24.99
N ILE A 21 -9.29 -7.43 -24.36
CA ILE A 21 -9.16 -6.67 -23.11
C ILE A 21 -9.17 -7.68 -21.96
N GLY A 22 -8.08 -8.40 -21.75
CA GLY A 22 -7.97 -9.36 -20.65
C GLY A 22 -8.44 -8.74 -19.32
N SER A 23 -9.23 -9.50 -18.55
CA SER A 23 -9.55 -9.10 -17.18
C SER A 23 -8.32 -9.32 -16.31
N ASN A 24 -7.61 -8.26 -15.90
CA ASN A 24 -6.71 -8.39 -14.77
C ASN A 24 -7.59 -8.58 -13.53
N ALA A 25 -7.70 -9.83 -13.07
CA ALA A 25 -8.07 -10.05 -11.68
C ALA A 25 -7.00 -9.34 -10.85
N GLY A 26 -7.39 -8.34 -10.06
CA GLY A 26 -6.43 -7.63 -9.21
C GLY A 26 -5.70 -8.60 -8.30
N GLY A 27 -4.43 -8.29 -7.97
CA GLY A 27 -3.62 -9.08 -7.06
C GLY A 27 -4.27 -9.31 -5.70
N ILE A 28 -4.01 -10.46 -5.09
CA ILE A 28 -4.48 -10.77 -3.74
C ILE A 28 -3.49 -10.14 -2.74
N ALA A 29 -4.03 -9.40 -1.77
CA ALA A 29 -3.28 -8.85 -0.66
C ALA A 29 -3.62 -9.58 0.65
N ILE A 30 -2.64 -9.75 1.53
CA ILE A 30 -2.81 -10.34 2.86
C ILE A 30 -2.17 -9.46 3.94
N TYR A 31 -2.79 -9.41 5.12
CA TYR A 31 -2.18 -8.83 6.31
C TYR A 31 -1.43 -9.90 7.09
N TRP A 32 -0.21 -9.59 7.51
CA TRP A 32 0.64 -10.49 8.30
C TRP A 32 1.24 -9.71 9.48
N GLY A 33 1.35 -10.33 10.65
CA GLY A 33 2.03 -9.77 11.82
C GLY A 33 1.18 -9.68 13.07
N GLN A 34 -0.12 -10.00 13.01
CA GLN A 34 -1.03 -9.83 14.14
C GLN A 34 -1.37 -11.13 14.89
N ASN A 35 -0.80 -12.26 14.50
CA ASN A 35 -0.95 -13.53 15.21
C ASN A 35 0.37 -14.32 15.20
N GLY A 36 0.98 -14.52 16.37
CA GLY A 36 2.26 -15.26 16.48
C GLY A 36 2.22 -16.71 15.99
N ASN A 37 1.03 -17.27 15.72
CA ASN A 37 0.85 -18.62 15.16
C ASN A 37 0.48 -18.62 13.66
N GLU A 38 0.56 -17.49 12.96
CA GLU A 38 0.20 -17.39 11.53
C GLU A 38 1.30 -17.84 10.57
N GLY A 39 2.40 -18.39 11.11
CA GLY A 39 3.59 -18.73 10.37
C GLY A 39 4.48 -17.50 10.11
N THR A 40 5.65 -17.76 9.54
CA THR A 40 6.61 -16.70 9.22
C THR A 40 6.18 -15.90 7.98
N LEU A 41 6.73 -14.69 7.84
CA LEU A 41 6.52 -13.86 6.66
C LEU A 41 6.99 -14.59 5.38
N GLU A 42 8.11 -15.31 5.46
CA GLU A 42 8.63 -16.07 4.34
C GLU A 42 7.72 -17.24 3.93
N GLU A 43 7.17 -18.00 4.89
CA GLU A 43 6.20 -19.06 4.61
C GLU A 43 4.93 -18.49 3.95
N THR A 44 4.44 -17.36 4.43
CA THR A 44 3.30 -16.64 3.84
C THR A 44 3.56 -16.31 2.37
N CYS A 45 4.73 -15.75 2.07
CA CYS A 45 5.16 -15.43 0.70
C CYS A 45 5.40 -16.68 -0.16
N ALA A 46 5.87 -17.77 0.43
CA ALA A 46 6.14 -19.03 -0.26
C ALA A 46 4.86 -19.75 -0.72
N THR A 47 3.68 -19.38 -0.22
CA THR A 47 2.40 -19.94 -0.67
C THR A 47 2.11 -19.68 -2.15
N GLY A 48 2.65 -18.59 -2.72
CA GLY A 48 2.37 -18.17 -4.09
C GLY A 48 0.96 -17.61 -4.30
N ASN A 49 0.21 -17.37 -3.22
CA ASN A 49 -1.18 -16.90 -3.30
C ASN A 49 -1.32 -15.37 -3.36
N TYR A 50 -0.27 -14.62 -3.04
CA TYR A 50 -0.35 -13.19 -2.76
C TYR A 50 0.58 -12.40 -3.67
N GLU A 51 0.09 -11.28 -4.20
CA GLU A 51 0.90 -10.27 -4.89
C GLU A 51 1.38 -9.19 -3.90
N PHE A 52 0.65 -9.01 -2.80
CA PHE A 52 0.94 -8.04 -1.75
C PHE A 52 0.90 -8.68 -0.37
N VAL A 53 1.86 -8.32 0.49
CA VAL A 53 1.83 -8.62 1.92
C VAL A 53 1.97 -7.32 2.71
N ASN A 54 0.98 -7.03 3.54
CA ASN A 54 0.93 -5.87 4.41
C ASN A 54 1.41 -6.28 5.81
N ILE A 55 2.60 -5.81 6.20
CA ILE A 55 3.14 -6.00 7.55
C ILE A 55 2.34 -5.11 8.51
N ALA A 56 1.55 -5.73 9.38
CA ALA A 56 0.62 -5.11 10.30
C ALA A 56 1.12 -5.23 11.75
N PHE A 57 1.28 -4.14 12.51
CA PHE A 57 1.09 -2.72 12.14
C PHE A 57 2.16 -1.78 12.71
N LEU A 58 2.35 -0.61 12.07
CA LEU A 58 2.81 0.59 12.78
C LEU A 58 1.63 1.17 13.56
N ALA A 59 1.45 0.69 14.80
CA ALA A 59 0.28 0.97 15.62
C ALA A 59 0.40 2.23 16.49
N THR A 60 1.58 2.85 16.58
CA THR A 60 1.79 4.12 17.28
C THR A 60 2.55 5.09 16.39
N PHE A 61 2.05 6.31 16.18
CA PHE A 61 2.75 7.39 15.46
C PHE A 61 1.98 8.73 15.53
N GLY A 62 2.62 9.84 15.12
CA GLY A 62 2.02 11.18 15.06
C GLY A 62 1.74 11.80 16.43
N ALA A 63 1.30 13.06 16.47
CA ALA A 63 1.03 13.80 17.71
C ALA A 63 2.21 13.80 18.70
N GLY A 64 3.44 13.89 18.18
CA GLY A 64 4.67 13.88 19.01
C GLY A 64 5.01 12.53 19.66
N ARG A 65 4.28 11.45 19.38
CA ARG A 65 4.60 10.10 19.88
C ARG A 65 5.80 9.52 19.15
N ASN A 66 6.57 8.71 19.87
CA ASN A 66 7.60 7.88 19.26
C ASN A 66 6.94 6.75 18.46
N PRO A 67 7.18 6.66 17.14
CA PRO A 67 6.52 5.62 16.37
C PRO A 67 6.96 4.22 16.79
N MET A 68 6.01 3.30 16.88
CA MET A 68 6.23 1.95 17.39
C MET A 68 5.37 0.95 16.62
N MET A 69 6.00 -0.16 16.22
CA MET A 69 5.30 -1.29 15.60
C MET A 69 4.68 -2.19 16.66
N ASN A 70 3.70 -2.99 16.26
CA ASN A 70 3.21 -4.12 17.02
C ASN A 70 3.08 -5.29 16.05
N LEU A 71 3.93 -6.30 16.19
CA LEU A 71 3.90 -7.53 15.39
C LEU A 71 3.53 -8.75 16.26
N ALA A 72 2.65 -8.51 17.22
CA ALA A 72 2.15 -9.50 18.17
C ALA A 72 3.26 -10.35 18.80
N GLY A 73 3.33 -11.64 18.44
CA GLY A 73 4.30 -12.60 18.97
C GLY A 73 5.54 -12.81 18.11
N HIS A 74 5.66 -12.15 16.96
CA HIS A 74 6.74 -12.43 15.99
C HIS A 74 8.08 -11.82 16.39
N CYS A 75 8.05 -10.63 16.99
CA CYS A 75 9.25 -9.96 17.48
C CYS A 75 8.89 -8.86 18.46
N ASP A 76 9.87 -8.48 19.28
CA ASP A 76 9.74 -7.34 20.19
C ASP A 76 10.41 -6.09 19.60
N PRO A 77 9.64 -5.06 19.21
CA PRO A 77 10.18 -3.83 18.66
C PRO A 77 10.86 -2.94 19.72
N TYR A 78 10.53 -3.09 21.02
CA TYR A 78 11.15 -2.32 22.11
C TYR A 78 12.61 -2.70 22.32
N SER A 79 12.92 -3.99 22.20
CA SER A 79 14.30 -4.50 22.25
C SER A 79 15.02 -4.50 20.90
N LYS A 80 14.44 -3.84 19.87
CA LYS A 80 15.00 -3.81 18.50
C LYS A 80 15.08 -5.21 17.85
N GLY A 81 14.27 -6.15 18.31
CA GLY A 81 14.30 -7.57 17.89
C GLY A 81 13.71 -7.86 16.51
N CYS A 82 13.03 -6.90 15.88
CA CYS A 82 12.35 -7.10 14.59
C CYS A 82 13.27 -7.02 13.36
N THR A 83 14.56 -6.72 13.54
CA THR A 83 15.52 -6.60 12.43
C THR A 83 15.74 -7.93 11.69
N GLY A 84 15.48 -9.06 12.35
CA GLY A 84 15.53 -10.39 11.74
C GLY A 84 14.55 -10.59 10.57
N LEU A 85 13.47 -9.80 10.51
CA LEU A 85 12.50 -9.85 9.41
C LEU A 85 13.07 -9.32 8.09
N SER A 86 14.21 -8.61 8.12
CA SER A 86 14.84 -8.05 6.93
C SER A 86 15.08 -9.11 5.85
N SER A 87 15.53 -10.30 6.22
CA SER A 87 15.79 -11.38 5.25
C SER A 87 14.49 -11.94 4.67
N ASN A 88 13.45 -12.13 5.49
CA ASN A 88 12.16 -12.61 5.02
C ASN A 88 11.51 -11.62 4.05
N ILE A 89 11.60 -10.30 4.34
CA ILE A 89 11.13 -9.24 3.43
C ILE A 89 11.82 -9.37 2.07
N THR A 90 13.15 -9.46 2.05
CA THR A 90 13.89 -9.60 0.78
C THR A 90 13.59 -10.93 0.05
N SER A 91 13.30 -12.01 0.79
CA SER A 91 12.87 -13.30 0.22
C SER A 91 11.51 -13.18 -0.47
N CYS A 92 10.55 -12.48 0.14
CA CYS A 92 9.26 -12.16 -0.48
C CYS A 92 9.43 -11.32 -1.75
N GLN A 93 10.22 -10.24 -1.68
CA GLN A 93 10.48 -9.36 -2.81
C GLN A 93 11.16 -10.08 -3.98
N ALA A 94 12.09 -11.00 -3.70
CA ALA A 94 12.73 -11.83 -4.72
C ALA A 94 11.75 -12.77 -5.46
N ARG A 95 10.58 -13.03 -4.87
CA ARG A 95 9.47 -13.79 -5.49
C ARG A 95 8.50 -12.90 -6.28
N GLY A 96 8.77 -11.61 -6.37
CA GLY A 96 7.89 -10.64 -7.04
C GLY A 96 6.70 -10.18 -6.19
N ILE A 97 6.68 -10.53 -4.89
CA ILE A 97 5.64 -10.11 -3.96
C ILE A 97 6.02 -8.74 -3.40
N LYS A 98 5.10 -7.77 -3.46
CA LYS A 98 5.31 -6.46 -2.86
C LYS A 98 5.06 -6.51 -1.37
N VAL A 99 6.03 -6.07 -0.58
CA VAL A 99 5.95 -6.04 0.88
C VAL A 99 5.75 -4.61 1.35
N MET A 100 4.60 -4.36 1.97
CA MET A 100 4.13 -3.05 2.39
C MET A 100 4.18 -2.94 3.92
N LEU A 101 4.37 -1.74 4.46
CA LEU A 101 4.07 -1.47 5.87
C LEU A 101 2.63 -0.96 5.98
N SER A 102 1.81 -1.60 6.82
CA SER A 102 0.52 -1.05 7.17
C SER A 102 0.58 -0.18 8.41
N ILE A 103 0.04 1.03 8.33
CA ILE A 103 -0.06 1.99 9.43
C ILE A 103 -1.50 2.04 9.94
N GLY A 104 -1.66 2.09 11.27
CA GLY A 104 -2.97 2.17 11.91
C GLY A 104 -3.39 0.85 12.57
N GLY A 105 -4.47 0.26 12.07
CA GLY A 105 -5.17 -0.91 12.61
C GLY A 105 -6.23 -0.57 13.66
N GLY A 106 -7.14 -1.49 13.94
CA GLY A 106 -8.24 -1.31 14.90
C GLY A 106 -7.83 -1.06 16.37
N ALA A 107 -6.56 -1.28 16.72
CA ALA A 107 -6.01 -0.98 18.03
C ALA A 107 -4.63 -0.30 17.92
N GLY A 108 -4.40 0.74 18.74
CA GLY A 108 -3.16 1.50 18.71
C GLY A 108 -3.32 2.91 19.25
N SER A 109 -2.27 3.72 19.12
CA SER A 109 -2.29 5.13 19.46
C SER A 109 -1.71 5.93 18.29
N TYR A 110 -2.58 6.33 17.37
CA TYR A 110 -2.21 7.15 16.22
C TYR A 110 -3.26 8.24 15.93
N SER A 111 -2.77 9.37 15.46
CA SER A 111 -3.52 10.56 15.05
C SER A 111 -2.53 11.58 14.51
N LEU A 112 -3.02 12.49 13.68
CA LEU A 112 -2.25 13.62 13.20
C LEU A 112 -2.87 14.91 13.73
N GLU A 113 -2.02 15.85 14.16
CA GLU A 113 -2.47 17.11 14.77
C GLU A 113 -2.31 18.32 13.86
N SER A 114 -1.46 18.22 12.83
CA SER A 114 -1.23 19.29 11.87
C SER A 114 -0.63 18.76 10.55
N PRO A 115 -0.61 19.57 9.47
CA PRO A 115 0.11 19.22 8.26
C PRO A 115 1.63 19.07 8.48
N ASP A 116 2.18 19.75 9.50
CA ASP A 116 3.59 19.61 9.87
C ASP A 116 3.86 18.24 10.52
N ASP A 117 2.99 17.81 11.42
CA ASP A 117 3.02 16.48 12.03
C ASP A 117 2.89 15.38 10.95
N ALA A 118 1.99 15.55 9.98
CA ALA A 118 1.89 14.68 8.81
C ALA A 118 3.20 14.61 8.01
N ARG A 119 3.92 15.74 7.84
CA ARG A 119 5.23 15.78 7.17
C ARG A 119 6.29 15.03 7.96
N GLN A 120 6.32 15.19 9.28
CA GLN A 120 7.25 14.49 10.15
C GLN A 120 7.02 12.97 10.10
N VAL A 121 5.76 12.53 10.13
CA VAL A 121 5.40 11.12 9.96
C VAL A 121 5.81 10.60 8.59
N ALA A 122 5.54 11.34 7.51
CA ALA A 122 5.96 10.95 6.15
C ALA A 122 7.49 10.78 6.04
N ALA A 123 8.26 11.71 6.61
CA ALA A 123 9.72 11.65 6.64
C ALA A 123 10.21 10.45 7.48
N TYR A 124 9.55 10.18 8.60
CA TYR A 124 9.85 9.02 9.44
C TYR A 124 9.65 7.70 8.68
N LEU A 125 8.51 7.54 7.99
CA LEU A 125 8.22 6.37 7.17
C LEU A 125 9.27 6.19 6.07
N TRP A 126 9.61 7.27 5.38
CA TRP A 126 10.62 7.26 4.32
C TRP A 126 12.00 6.79 4.81
N ASN A 127 12.47 7.36 5.91
CA ASN A 127 13.82 7.11 6.42
C ASN A 127 13.97 5.76 7.15
N ASN A 128 12.90 5.23 7.74
CA ASN A 128 12.99 4.02 8.57
C ASN A 128 12.51 2.75 7.88
N PHE A 129 11.65 2.87 6.86
CA PHE A 129 11.03 1.72 6.19
C PHE A 129 11.21 1.70 4.67
N LEU A 130 11.44 2.86 4.05
CA LEU A 130 11.57 2.99 2.60
C LEU A 130 12.99 3.44 2.20
N GLY A 131 13.13 4.13 1.07
CA GLY A 131 14.42 4.46 0.45
C GLY A 131 15.15 5.68 1.02
N GLY A 132 14.74 6.19 2.20
CA GLY A 132 15.41 7.32 2.82
C GLY A 132 16.82 6.99 3.32
N GLN A 133 17.56 8.03 3.71
CA GLN A 133 18.92 7.85 4.23
C GLN A 133 18.89 6.90 5.42
N GLN A 134 19.81 5.93 5.42
CA GLN A 134 19.88 4.93 6.48
C GLN A 134 20.12 5.65 7.82
N SER A 135 19.11 5.65 8.68
CA SER A 135 19.29 5.95 10.09
C SER A 135 20.24 4.91 10.71
N SER A 136 20.88 5.24 11.82
CA SER A 136 21.73 4.29 12.56
C SER A 136 20.99 3.04 13.02
N PHE A 137 19.65 3.05 12.98
CA PHE A 137 18.80 1.91 13.31
C PHE A 137 17.45 1.97 12.59
N ARG A 138 17.14 0.94 11.79
CA ARG A 138 15.84 0.75 11.13
C ARG A 138 15.06 -0.40 11.78
N PRO A 139 13.75 -0.26 12.07
CA PRO A 139 12.99 -1.25 12.84
C PRO A 139 12.95 -2.65 12.22
N LEU A 140 12.92 -2.74 10.89
CA LEU A 140 12.92 -4.01 10.13
C LEU A 140 14.28 -4.31 9.51
N GLY A 141 15.35 -3.72 10.06
CA GLY A 141 16.70 -3.85 9.51
C GLY A 141 16.88 -3.08 8.18
N PRO A 142 17.88 -3.45 7.37
CA PRO A 142 18.24 -2.71 6.16
C PRO A 142 17.25 -2.88 5.00
N ALA A 143 16.24 -3.76 5.12
CA ALA A 143 15.24 -3.93 4.08
C ALA A 143 14.51 -2.61 3.76
N VAL A 144 14.23 -2.43 2.46
CA VAL A 144 13.46 -1.31 1.92
C VAL A 144 12.13 -1.88 1.47
N LEU A 145 11.04 -1.44 2.08
CA LEU A 145 9.70 -1.89 1.75
C LEU A 145 9.24 -1.29 0.42
N ASP A 146 8.29 -1.98 -0.21
CA ASP A 146 7.71 -1.58 -1.49
C ASP A 146 6.66 -0.49 -1.32
N GLY A 147 6.23 -0.17 -0.10
CA GLY A 147 5.35 0.96 0.15
C GLY A 147 4.59 0.96 1.46
N ILE A 148 3.56 1.81 1.50
CA ILE A 148 2.75 2.06 2.69
C ILE A 148 1.28 1.74 2.41
N ASP A 149 0.67 0.98 3.32
CA ASP A 149 -0.76 0.73 3.40
C ASP A 149 -1.38 1.58 4.53
N PHE A 150 -2.49 2.25 4.24
CA PHE A 150 -3.23 3.11 5.17
C PHE A 150 -4.47 2.37 5.68
N ASP A 151 -4.33 1.68 6.80
CA ASP A 151 -5.42 1.00 7.51
C ASP A 151 -5.89 1.83 8.71
N ILE A 152 -6.46 2.99 8.42
CA ILE A 152 -6.85 3.97 9.44
C ILE A 152 -8.28 3.67 9.92
N GLU A 153 -8.40 3.09 11.10
CA GLU A 153 -9.67 2.69 11.72
C GLU A 153 -10.07 3.55 12.92
N GLY A 154 -9.19 4.45 13.37
CA GLY A 154 -9.41 5.31 14.53
C GLY A 154 -8.63 6.63 14.49
N GLY A 155 -8.50 7.28 15.65
CA GLY A 155 -7.83 8.58 15.79
C GLY A 155 -8.70 9.75 15.33
N THR A 156 -8.06 10.79 14.78
CA THR A 156 -8.75 11.96 14.19
C THR A 156 -9.10 11.67 12.73
N GLY A 157 -10.07 12.38 12.16
CA GLY A 157 -10.34 12.33 10.70
C GLY A 157 -9.47 13.30 9.88
N LEU A 158 -8.39 13.83 10.46
CA LEU A 158 -7.68 15.00 9.96
C LEU A 158 -6.28 14.63 9.42
N TYR A 159 -5.84 15.38 8.39
CA TYR A 159 -4.48 15.38 7.83
C TYR A 159 -3.97 14.06 7.22
N TRP A 160 -4.80 13.01 7.15
CA TRP A 160 -4.45 11.77 6.46
C TRP A 160 -4.20 11.98 4.97
N ASP A 161 -4.92 12.92 4.37
CA ASP A 161 -4.73 13.35 2.99
C ASP A 161 -3.42 14.11 2.80
N ASP A 162 -3.03 14.96 3.76
CA ASP A 162 -1.70 15.59 3.78
C ASP A 162 -0.59 14.54 3.90
N LEU A 163 -0.73 13.56 4.81
CA LEU A 163 0.24 12.48 4.97
C LEU A 163 0.38 11.68 3.66
N ALA A 164 -0.75 11.29 3.05
CA ALA A 164 -0.73 10.56 1.78
C ALA A 164 -0.07 11.40 0.67
N ARG A 165 -0.38 12.69 0.58
CA ARG A 165 0.24 13.61 -0.39
C ARG A 165 1.74 13.74 -0.21
N LEU A 166 2.19 13.89 1.02
CA LEU A 166 3.60 14.06 1.35
C LEU A 166 4.38 12.76 1.15
N ALA A 167 3.83 11.62 1.58
CA ALA A 167 4.40 10.30 1.36
C ALA A 167 4.58 10.05 -0.15
N PHE A 168 3.54 10.29 -0.93
CA PHE A 168 3.59 10.20 -2.40
C PHE A 168 4.67 11.13 -2.98
N SER A 169 4.68 12.41 -2.60
CA SER A 169 5.68 13.36 -3.12
C SER A 169 7.12 12.95 -2.83
N ILE A 170 7.39 12.41 -1.64
CA ILE A 170 8.73 11.94 -1.24
C ILE A 170 9.13 10.71 -2.07
N MET A 171 8.20 9.77 -2.26
CA MET A 171 8.44 8.54 -3.02
C MET A 171 8.70 8.82 -4.50
N PHE A 172 7.88 9.65 -5.16
CA PHE A 172 8.02 9.94 -6.59
C PHE A 172 9.26 10.79 -6.93
N GLY A 173 9.69 11.67 -6.02
CA GLY A 173 10.91 12.47 -6.21
C GLY A 173 12.21 11.65 -6.22
N SER A 174 12.15 10.35 -5.90
CA SER A 174 13.33 9.50 -5.69
C SER A 174 13.57 8.43 -6.77
N ASN A 175 12.85 8.46 -7.91
CA ASN A 175 12.85 7.39 -8.93
C ASN A 175 12.50 6.00 -8.36
N SER A 176 11.75 5.94 -7.26
CA SER A 176 11.43 4.70 -6.55
C SER A 176 10.12 4.08 -7.05
N THR A 177 10.04 2.75 -7.11
CA THR A 177 8.84 1.97 -7.49
C THR A 177 7.84 1.83 -6.33
N THR A 178 7.84 2.78 -5.38
CA THR A 178 7.06 2.68 -4.16
C THR A 178 5.56 2.76 -4.44
N THR A 179 4.81 1.87 -3.82
CA THR A 179 3.37 1.70 -3.94
C THR A 179 2.65 2.35 -2.73
N LEU A 180 1.43 2.84 -2.92
CA LEU A 180 0.55 3.25 -1.83
C LEU A 180 -0.76 2.45 -1.90
N LEU A 181 -1.18 1.88 -0.78
CA LEU A 181 -2.49 1.24 -0.61
C LEU A 181 -3.27 2.00 0.47
N ALA A 182 -4.59 2.11 0.32
CA ALA A 182 -5.42 2.83 1.28
C ALA A 182 -6.83 2.25 1.34
N ASN A 183 -7.26 1.91 2.56
CA ASN A 183 -8.60 1.38 2.82
C ASN A 183 -9.62 2.48 3.16
N THR A 184 -9.17 3.68 3.53
CA THR A 184 -10.07 4.77 3.89
C THR A 184 -10.50 5.63 2.67
N PRO A 185 -11.79 5.97 2.52
CA PRO A 185 -12.28 6.75 1.38
C PRO A 185 -11.59 8.10 1.20
N LEU A 186 -11.27 8.81 2.30
CA LEU A 186 -10.62 10.12 2.25
C LEU A 186 -9.18 10.03 1.74
N VAL A 187 -8.39 9.07 2.25
CA VAL A 187 -7.02 8.85 1.78
C VAL A 187 -7.04 8.37 0.33
N ARG A 188 -7.96 7.48 -0.01
CA ARG A 188 -8.15 7.00 -1.38
C ARG A 188 -8.43 8.16 -2.33
N LEU A 189 -9.34 9.08 -1.98
CA LEU A 189 -9.64 10.25 -2.79
C LEU A 189 -8.42 11.18 -2.92
N ALA A 190 -7.65 11.37 -1.84
CA ALA A 190 -6.42 12.16 -1.89
C ALA A 190 -5.38 11.57 -2.84
N ILE A 191 -5.16 10.25 -2.79
CA ILE A 191 -4.26 9.53 -3.70
C ILE A 191 -4.76 9.61 -5.15
N LEU A 192 -6.05 9.40 -5.37
CA LEU A 192 -6.67 9.52 -6.70
C LEU A 192 -6.53 10.93 -7.28
N ASN A 193 -6.72 11.97 -6.48
CA ASN A 193 -6.55 13.36 -6.94
C ASN A 193 -5.11 13.66 -7.35
N MET A 194 -4.11 13.05 -6.70
CA MET A 194 -2.71 13.16 -7.13
C MET A 194 -2.42 12.43 -8.44
N LEU A 195 -3.07 11.28 -8.66
CA LEU A 195 -2.92 10.49 -9.87
C LEU A 195 -3.77 11.01 -11.06
N GLY A 196 -4.84 11.79 -10.78
CA GLY A 196 -5.87 12.18 -11.76
C GLY A 196 -6.14 13.69 -11.96
N GLY A 197 -5.60 14.60 -11.15
CA GLY A 197 -5.70 16.05 -11.40
C GLY A 197 -4.61 16.49 -12.41
N THR A 198 -4.84 16.88 -13.67
CA THR A 198 -5.78 17.89 -14.20
C THR A 198 -5.89 19.14 -13.33
N GLY A 199 -4.84 19.97 -13.31
CA GLY A 199 -4.93 21.32 -12.73
C GLY A 199 -3.62 22.09 -12.50
N LEU A 200 -2.45 21.44 -12.50
CA LEU A 200 -1.15 22.12 -12.36
C LEU A 200 -0.34 21.99 -13.68
N PRO A 201 0.11 23.10 -14.32
CA PRO A 201 0.68 23.06 -15.68
C PRO A 201 2.01 22.32 -15.86
N TRP A 202 2.62 21.77 -14.80
CA TRP A 202 4.02 21.35 -14.81
C TRP A 202 4.27 19.91 -14.37
N PHE A 203 3.25 19.08 -14.20
CA PHE A 203 3.44 17.69 -13.77
C PHE A 203 2.77 16.70 -14.72
N GLN A 204 3.59 16.09 -15.58
CA GLN A 204 3.23 14.87 -16.31
C GLN A 204 4.04 13.71 -15.69
N PRO A 205 3.40 12.74 -15.03
CA PRO A 205 4.12 11.55 -14.58
C PRO A 205 4.62 10.74 -15.80
N PRO A 206 5.83 10.15 -15.74
CA PRO A 206 6.36 9.33 -16.81
C PRO A 206 5.48 8.09 -17.04
N ARG A 207 5.49 7.65 -18.30
CA ARG A 207 4.55 6.72 -18.95
C ARG A 207 4.49 5.27 -18.41
N TYR A 208 5.01 4.99 -17.22
CA TYR A 208 5.20 3.63 -16.67
C TYR A 208 4.47 3.35 -15.34
N SER A 209 3.26 3.88 -15.12
CA SER A 209 2.45 3.51 -13.94
C SER A 209 0.94 3.37 -14.20
N TRP A 210 0.52 3.28 -15.47
CA TRP A 210 -0.90 3.19 -15.82
C TRP A 210 -1.56 1.85 -15.43
N ASP A 211 -0.78 0.82 -15.07
CA ASP A 211 -1.31 -0.50 -14.70
C ASP A 211 -2.07 -0.51 -13.36
N TYR A 212 -1.94 0.53 -12.52
CA TYR A 212 -2.65 0.62 -11.24
C TYR A 212 -4.08 1.16 -11.34
N LEU A 213 -4.51 1.63 -12.50
CA LEU A 213 -5.83 2.25 -12.69
C LEU A 213 -6.99 1.26 -12.86
N GLN A 214 -6.73 -0.05 -12.94
CA GLN A 214 -7.80 -1.06 -13.03
C GLN A 214 -8.38 -1.47 -11.67
N LEU A 215 -7.61 -1.40 -10.58
CA LEU A 215 -8.11 -1.70 -9.23
C LEU A 215 -9.09 -0.63 -8.69
N LEU A 216 -8.98 0.60 -9.16
CA LEU A 216 -9.74 1.73 -8.62
C LEU A 216 -11.07 1.99 -9.35
N ARG A 217 -11.29 1.41 -10.53
CA ARG A 217 -12.56 1.52 -11.27
C ARG A 217 -13.59 0.44 -10.91
N LEU A 218 -13.21 -0.58 -10.13
CA LEU A 218 -14.09 -1.70 -9.74
C LEU A 218 -14.62 -1.61 -8.29
N GLN A 219 -14.14 -0.68 -7.47
CA GLN A 219 -14.67 -0.50 -6.10
C GLN A 219 -16.06 0.17 -6.04
N GLU A 220 -16.73 0.40 -7.16
CA GLU A 220 -18.19 0.65 -7.15
C GLU A 220 -19.02 -0.65 -7.09
N VAL A 221 -18.43 -1.86 -7.21
CA VAL A 221 -19.23 -3.10 -7.32
C VAL A 221 -18.86 -4.22 -6.34
N ALA A 222 -17.74 -4.16 -5.62
CA ALA A 222 -17.38 -5.22 -4.68
C ALA A 222 -17.19 -4.71 -3.25
N SER A 223 -18.23 -4.95 -2.44
CA SER A 223 -18.15 -4.99 -0.98
C SER A 223 -16.98 -5.86 -0.54
N PHE A 224 -15.89 -5.26 -0.06
CA PHE A 224 -14.90 -5.97 0.73
C PHE A 224 -15.56 -6.38 2.04
N ARG A 225 -16.01 -7.64 2.13
CA ARG A 225 -16.13 -8.31 3.42
C ARG A 225 -14.70 -8.67 3.84
N CYS A 226 -14.12 -7.89 4.74
CA CYS A 226 -13.02 -8.37 5.57
C CYS A 226 -13.52 -9.62 6.30
N LEU A 227 -12.88 -10.76 6.04
CA LEU A 227 -12.93 -11.87 6.97
C LEU A 227 -11.91 -11.56 8.06
N ILE A 228 -12.42 -11.13 9.21
CA ILE A 228 -11.75 -11.22 10.50
C ILE A 228 -11.85 -12.69 10.94
#